data_AF-A0A381XKB2-F1
#
_entry.id   AF-A0A381XKB2-F1
#
_cell.length_a   1.000
_cell.length_b   1.000
_cell.length_c   1.000
_cell.angle_alpha   90.00
_cell.angle_beta   90.00
_cell.angle_gamma   90.00
#
_symmetry.space_group_name_H-M   'P 1'
#
loop_
_entity.id
_entity.type
_entity.pdbx_description
1 polymer ?
#
loop_
_entity_poly.entity_id
_entity_poly.type
_entity_poly.pdbx_seq_one_letter_code
_entity_poly.pdbx_strand_id
1 'polypeptide(L)'
;MKKNEIIESVKIALQEDIGSGDVTADLVDAHTIAEATLTCRDNAVLCGIDWFNEVFHQIDDSIDIKWQASDGDNIKHNQVICIL
;
A
#
# COMPACT_ATOMS: atom_id res chain seq x y z
N MET A 1 -17.30 0.47 5.22
CA MET A 1 -17.12 1.93 5.12
C MET A 1 -17.63 2.39 3.77
N LYS A 2 -18.01 3.66 3.61
CA LYS A 2 -18.37 4.17 2.27
C LYS A 2 -17.08 4.39 1.48
N LYS A 3 -17.03 4.00 0.21
CA LYS A 3 -15.84 4.13 -0.64
C LYS A 3 -15.24 5.55 -0.62
N ASN A 4 -16.08 6.58 -0.60
CA ASN A 4 -15.64 7.97 -0.52
C ASN A 4 -14.89 8.33 0.78
N GLU A 5 -15.18 7.67 1.91
CA GLU A 5 -14.49 7.94 3.17
C GLU A 5 -13.03 7.46 3.12
N ILE A 6 -12.78 6.33 2.46
CA ILE A 6 -11.43 5.79 2.27
C ILE A 6 -10.63 6.73 1.37
N ILE A 7 -11.19 7.12 0.22
CA ILE A 7 -10.54 8.02 -0.74
C ILE A 7 -10.08 9.32 -0.07
N GLU A 8 -10.99 10.01 0.63
CA GLU A 8 -10.66 11.28 1.28
C GLU A 8 -9.66 11.11 2.43
N SER A 9 -9.77 10.03 3.21
CA SER A 9 -8.84 9.79 4.31
C SER A 9 -7.44 9.48 3.81
N VAL A 10 -7.32 8.66 2.76
CA VAL A 10 -6.05 8.35 2.11
C VAL A 10 -5.43 9.63 1.53
N LYS A 11 -6.23 10.45 0.85
CA LYS A 11 -5.76 11.73 0.30
C LYS A 11 -5.20 12.66 1.37
N ILE A 12 -5.88 12.77 2.51
CA ILE A 12 -5.41 13.59 3.65
C ILE A 12 -4.09 13.03 4.19
N ALA A 13 -3.98 11.71 4.36
CA ALA A 13 -2.75 11.07 4.86
C ALA A 13 -1.58 11.25 3.89
N LEU A 14 -1.79 11.07 2.59
CA LEU A 14 -0.76 11.30 1.56
C LEU A 14 -0.31 12.76 1.51
N GLN A 15 -1.25 13.70 1.66
CA GLN A 15 -0.92 15.12 1.69
C GLN A 15 -0.13 15.53 2.93
N GLU A 16 -0.35 14.87 4.07
CA GLU A 16 0.44 15.08 5.29
C GLU A 16 1.87 14.57 5.14
N ASP A 17 2.03 13.34 4.63
CA ASP A 17 3.32 12.64 4.61
C ASP A 17 4.21 13.07 3.43
N ILE A 18 3.64 13.15 2.22
CA ILE A 18 4.38 13.47 0.99
C ILE A 18 4.32 14.97 0.69
N GLY A 19 3.17 15.60 0.87
CA GLY A 19 2.97 17.04 0.63
C GLY A 19 3.45 17.51 -0.76
N SER A 20 4.60 18.19 -0.81
CA SER A 20 5.21 18.71 -2.05
C SER A 20 6.10 17.71 -2.80
N GLY A 21 6.34 16.52 -2.24
CA GLY A 21 7.20 15.47 -2.81
C GLY A 21 8.15 14.85 -1.79
N ASP A 22 8.80 13.75 -2.16
CA ASP A 22 9.80 13.05 -1.35
C ASP A 22 11.21 13.24 -1.95
N VAL A 23 11.98 14.14 -1.34
CA VAL A 23 13.34 14.50 -1.79
C VAL A 23 14.31 13.31 -1.71
N THR A 24 14.05 12.32 -0.86
CA THR A 24 14.88 11.11 -0.79
C THR A 24 14.55 10.18 -1.96
N ALA A 25 13.27 10.05 -2.30
CA ALA A 25 12.84 9.28 -3.47
C ALA A 25 13.34 9.90 -4.79
N ASP A 26 13.46 11.24 -4.87
CA ASP A 26 13.99 11.95 -6.04
C ASP A 26 15.45 11.60 -6.40
N LEU A 27 16.18 10.90 -5.51
CA LEU A 27 17.51 10.37 -5.80
C LEU A 27 17.50 9.14 -6.72
N VAL A 28 16.33 8.49 -6.85
CA VAL A 28 16.12 7.34 -7.73
C VAL A 28 15.69 7.84 -9.11
N ASP A 29 16.21 7.21 -10.17
CA ASP A 29 15.79 7.55 -11.53
C ASP A 29 14.29 7.28 -11.72
N ALA A 30 13.56 8.24 -12.28
CA ALA A 30 12.10 8.21 -12.42
C ALA A 30 11.57 7.08 -13.33
N HIS A 31 12.44 6.41 -14.09
CA HIS A 31 12.09 5.26 -14.92
C HIS A 31 12.48 3.92 -14.28
N THR A 32 12.97 3.94 -13.04
CA THR A 32 13.29 2.72 -12.29
C THR A 32 12.01 1.98 -11.93
N ILE A 33 11.93 0.73 -12.35
CA ILE A 33 10.86 -0.20 -11.95
C ILE A 33 11.43 -1.11 -10.86
N ALA A 34 10.66 -1.29 -9.79
CA ALA A 34 10.99 -2.18 -8.70
C ALA A 34 9.82 -3.13 -8.42
N GLU A 35 10.12 -4.21 -7.70
CA GLU A 35 9.12 -5.11 -7.12
C GLU A 35 9.35 -5.15 -5.60
N ALA A 36 8.26 -5.08 -4.84
CA ALA A 36 8.23 -5.15 -3.40
C ALA A 36 7.38 -6.34 -2.94
N THR A 37 7.75 -6.92 -1.79
CA THR A 37 6.98 -7.99 -1.15
C THR A 37 6.57 -7.54 0.24
N LEU A 38 5.26 -7.56 0.51
CA LEU A 38 4.71 -7.27 1.84
C LEU A 38 4.68 -8.56 2.66
N THR A 39 5.38 -8.58 3.80
CA THR A 39 5.41 -9.71 4.74
C THR A 39 4.98 -9.29 6.14
N CYS A 40 4.24 -10.14 6.86
CA CYS A 40 3.91 -9.88 8.26
C CYS A 40 5.02 -10.32 9.21
N ARG A 41 5.39 -9.49 10.19
CA ARG A 41 6.43 -9.84 11.17
C ARG A 41 5.88 -10.54 12.42
N ASP A 42 4.57 -10.69 12.54
CA ASP A 42 3.92 -11.35 13.68
C ASP A 42 2.72 -12.17 13.21
N ASN A 43 2.12 -12.92 14.12
CA ASN A 43 0.82 -13.54 13.84
C ASN A 43 -0.27 -12.48 13.99
N ALA A 44 -1.09 -12.30 12.96
CA ALA A 44 -2.10 -11.24 12.90
C ALA A 44 -3.37 -11.69 12.16
N VAL A 45 -4.41 -10.87 12.23
CA VAL A 45 -5.56 -10.97 11.31
C VAL A 45 -5.45 -9.81 10.32
N LEU A 46 -5.50 -10.10 9.02
CA LEU A 46 -5.41 -9.07 7.99
C LEU A 46 -6.67 -8.22 7.96
N CYS A 47 -6.53 -6.91 7.83
CA CYS A 47 -7.62 -6.00 7.51
C CYS A 47 -7.08 -4.77 6.74
N GLY A 48 -7.93 -4.17 5.92
CA GLY A 48 -7.62 -2.90 5.25
C GLY A 48 -7.04 -3.02 3.85
N ILE A 49 -7.28 -4.13 3.14
CA ILE A 49 -6.88 -4.27 1.73
C ILE A 49 -7.37 -3.09 0.87
N ASP A 50 -8.61 -2.64 1.05
CA ASP A 50 -9.17 -1.51 0.31
C ASP A 50 -8.39 -0.20 0.54
N TRP A 51 -7.88 0.01 1.76
CA TRP A 51 -7.07 1.18 2.09
C TRP A 51 -5.71 1.11 1.42
N PHE A 52 -5.07 -0.07 1.46
CA PHE A 52 -3.77 -0.29 0.82
C PHE A 52 -3.86 -0.08 -0.69
N ASN A 53 -4.90 -0.63 -1.34
CA ASN A 53 -5.13 -0.44 -2.77
C ASN A 53 -5.35 1.03 -3.12
N GLU A 54 -6.13 1.76 -2.32
CA GLU A 54 -6.41 3.18 -2.58
C GLU A 54 -5.16 4.05 -2.43
N VAL A 55 -4.27 3.76 -1.47
CA VAL A 55 -2.99 4.45 -1.32
C VAL A 55 -2.17 4.37 -2.60
N PHE A 56 -1.93 3.16 -3.11
CA PHE A 56 -1.14 2.98 -4.33
C PHE A 56 -1.87 3.52 -5.56
N HIS A 57 -3.20 3.39 -5.65
CA HIS A 57 -3.97 3.98 -6.74
C HIS A 57 -3.86 5.50 -6.83
N GLN A 58 -3.82 6.21 -5.69
CA GLN A 58 -3.65 7.67 -5.67
C GLN A 58 -2.20 8.10 -5.96
N ILE A 59 -1.21 7.26 -5.65
CA ILE A 59 0.21 7.53 -5.94
C ILE A 59 0.51 7.28 -7.43
N ASP A 60 0.16 6.09 -7.94
CA ASP A 60 0.38 5.67 -9.32
C ASP A 60 -0.59 4.52 -9.66
N ASP A 61 -1.53 4.77 -10.57
CA ASP A 61 -2.56 3.81 -10.96
C ASP A 61 -2.04 2.66 -11.85
N SER A 62 -0.76 2.70 -12.24
CA SER A 62 -0.10 1.64 -12.99
C SER A 62 0.47 0.51 -12.13
N ILE A 63 0.53 0.69 -10.80
CA ILE A 63 1.03 -0.32 -9.86
C ILE A 63 0.05 -1.49 -9.75
N ASP A 64 0.54 -2.72 -9.97
CA ASP A 64 -0.24 -3.95 -9.92
C ASP A 64 0.02 -4.72 -8.61
N ILE A 65 -0.99 -4.84 -7.76
CA ILE A 65 -0.87 -5.50 -6.45
C ILE A 65 -1.45 -6.92 -6.51
N LYS A 66 -0.59 -7.91 -6.33
CA LYS A 66 -0.94 -9.33 -6.32
C LYS A 66 -1.12 -9.85 -4.90
N TRP A 67 -2.36 -9.76 -4.42
CA TRP A 67 -2.75 -10.28 -3.10
C TRP A 67 -2.69 -11.80 -3.00
N GLN A 68 -2.16 -12.31 -1.89
CA GLN A 68 -2.09 -13.73 -1.53
C GLN A 68 -2.93 -14.06 -0.27
N ALA A 69 -3.59 -13.05 0.30
CA ALA A 69 -4.47 -13.14 1.45
C ALA A 69 -5.63 -12.15 1.33
N SER A 70 -6.70 -12.38 2.09
CA SER A 70 -7.91 -11.55 2.13
C SER A 70 -8.13 -10.97 3.53
N ASP A 71 -8.89 -9.87 3.60
CA ASP A 71 -9.33 -9.30 4.89
C ASP A 71 -10.08 -10.37 5.71
N GLY A 72 -9.70 -10.51 6.98
CA GLY A 72 -10.18 -11.53 7.90
C GLY A 72 -9.30 -12.79 7.97
N ASP A 73 -8.35 -12.97 7.07
CA ASP A 73 -7.44 -14.11 7.12
C ASP A 73 -6.46 -14.01 8.29
N ASN A 74 -6.11 -15.16 8.88
CA ASN A 74 -5.02 -15.25 9.84
C ASN A 74 -3.68 -15.30 9.09
N ILE A 75 -2.83 -14.32 9.34
CA ILE A 75 -1.48 -14.20 8.78
C ILE A 75 -0.48 -14.71 9.80
N LYS A 76 0.44 -15.58 9.36
CA LYS A 76 1.53 -16.08 10.20
C LYS A 76 2.76 -15.17 10.11
N HIS A 77 3.62 -15.27 11.12
CA HIS A 77 4.97 -14.70 11.07
C HIS A 77 5.69 -15.07 9.76
N ASN A 78 6.25 -14.06 9.09
CA ASN A 78 6.92 -14.09 7.79
C ASN A 78 6.06 -14.55 6.60
N GLN A 79 4.74 -14.64 6.75
CA GLN A 79 3.86 -14.92 5.62
C GLN A 79 3.84 -13.73 4.66
N VAL A 80 4.00 -14.03 3.37
CA VAL A 80 3.81 -13.06 2.28
C VAL A 80 2.32 -12.76 2.15
N ILE A 81 1.99 -11.46 2.15
CA ILE A 81 0.63 -10.94 2.04
C ILE A 81 0.34 -10.55 0.59
N CYS A 82 1.24 -9.80 -0.05
CA CYS A 82 1.15 -9.43 -1.45
C CYS A 82 2.52 -9.11 -2.06
N ILE A 83 2.56 -9.02 -3.38
CA ILE A 83 3.68 -8.56 -4.19
C ILE A 83 3.18 -7.41 -5.06
N LEU A 84 3.95 -6.33 -5.20
CA LEU A 84 3.60 -5.14 -5.98
C LEU A 84 4.82 -4.54 -6.68
#